data_AF-A0A6N8H9T5-F1
#
_entry.id   AF-A0A6N8H9T5-F1
#
_cell.length_a   1.000
_cell.length_b   1.000
_cell.length_c   1.000
_cell.angle_alpha   90.00
_cell.angle_beta   90.00
_cell.angle_gamma   90.00
#
_symmetry.space_group_name_H-M   'P 1'
#
loop_
_entity.id
_entity.type
_entity.pdbx_description
1 polymer ?
#
loop_
_entity_poly.entity_id
_entity_poly.type
_entity_poly.pdbx_seq_one_letter_code
_entity_poly.pdbx_strand_id
1 'polypeptide(L)'
;MTPEKLLDYIAERNYEAVENVLQNGFDANTLLQNDTTGIQWASYTDDFRMIEIFWKHGAKPTTEYIEDIVTEFEKGKTYLDLKEAEENPGDYPDLTNDFSVTKWEILKGQFKIEEENYYSIVLPVSKFVLDNEIISTSIDLHAIELPENLHSYVGKTVSFPVNPNEGYIDGSVFLRNAHNPVDVTEIRFLKLEKDFIELELTMMFDFEYEDVGLKNETTKFVVQLAIVK
;
A
#
# COMPACT_ATOMS: atom_id res chain seq x y z
N MET A 1 18.77 -16.35 6.72
CA MET A 1 18.54 -15.20 5.83
C MET A 1 19.52 -15.27 4.68
N THR A 2 19.07 -15.14 3.43
CA THR A 2 19.94 -15.13 2.24
C THR A 2 20.00 -13.71 1.64
N PRO A 3 21.04 -13.39 0.84
CA PRO A 3 21.09 -12.12 0.11
C PRO A 3 19.87 -11.89 -0.79
N GLU A 4 19.34 -12.93 -1.44
CA GLU A 4 18.15 -12.78 -2.29
C GLU A 4 16.92 -12.38 -1.47
N LYS A 5 16.64 -13.07 -0.36
CA LYS A 5 15.46 -12.72 0.46
C LYS A 5 15.59 -11.36 1.14
N LEU A 6 16.80 -10.92 1.48
CA LEU A 6 17.01 -9.56 1.96
C LEU A 6 16.75 -8.52 0.85
N LEU A 7 17.15 -8.81 -0.40
CA LEU A 7 16.86 -7.94 -1.53
C LEU A 7 15.35 -7.81 -1.78
N ASP A 8 14.59 -8.90 -1.64
CA ASP A 8 13.12 -8.87 -1.71
C ASP A 8 12.55 -7.90 -0.66
N TYR A 9 12.97 -8.02 0.61
CA TYR A 9 12.53 -7.09 1.66
C TYR A 9 12.92 -5.63 1.41
N ILE A 10 14.06 -5.37 0.76
CA ILE A 10 14.45 -4.01 0.37
C ILE A 10 13.52 -3.49 -0.73
N ALA A 11 13.25 -4.30 -1.76
CA ALA A 11 12.39 -3.94 -2.89
C ALA A 11 10.93 -3.69 -2.46
N GLU A 12 10.45 -4.46 -1.49
CA GLU A 12 9.15 -4.36 -0.82
C GLU A 12 9.13 -3.24 0.24
N ARG A 13 10.22 -2.48 0.45
CA ARG A 13 10.32 -1.48 1.52
C ARG A 13 9.87 -2.02 2.89
N ASN A 14 10.13 -3.30 3.15
CA ASN A 14 9.78 -3.96 4.39
C ASN A 14 10.84 -3.64 5.46
N TYR A 15 10.80 -2.41 5.96
CA TYR A 15 11.77 -1.85 6.89
C TYR A 15 11.93 -2.71 8.15
N GLU A 16 10.82 -3.24 8.68
CA GLU A 16 10.83 -4.09 9.87
C GLU A 16 11.55 -5.42 9.61
N ALA A 17 11.27 -6.08 8.47
CA ALA A 17 11.95 -7.33 8.13
C ALA A 17 13.46 -7.10 7.88
N VAL A 18 13.82 -6.02 7.19
CA VAL A 18 15.23 -5.64 7.00
C VAL A 18 15.91 -5.37 8.34
N GLU A 19 15.31 -4.53 9.20
CA GLU A 19 15.86 -4.20 10.51
C GLU A 19 16.00 -5.46 11.39
N ASN A 20 15.00 -6.33 11.41
CA ASN A 20 15.03 -7.60 12.15
C ASN A 20 16.17 -8.51 11.67
N VAL A 21 16.38 -8.61 10.35
CA VAL A 21 17.47 -9.38 9.76
C VAL A 21 18.84 -8.87 10.19
N LEU A 22 19.05 -7.56 10.15
CA LEU A 22 20.31 -6.93 10.51
C LEU A 22 20.58 -7.06 12.02
N GLN A 23 19.55 -6.88 12.86
CA GLN A 23 19.64 -7.10 14.31
C GLN A 23 19.99 -8.56 14.66
N ASN A 24 19.55 -9.52 13.85
CA ASN A 24 19.88 -10.94 13.99
C ASN A 24 21.25 -11.34 13.40
N GLY A 25 22.10 -10.37 13.08
CA GLY A 25 23.51 -10.57 12.76
C GLY A 25 23.82 -10.80 11.28
N PHE A 26 22.88 -10.54 10.37
CA PHE A 26 23.22 -10.45 8.95
C PHE A 26 24.12 -9.23 8.72
N ASP A 27 25.24 -9.41 8.02
CA ASP A 27 26.20 -8.33 7.79
C ASP A 27 25.61 -7.30 6.79
N ALA A 28 25.43 -6.07 7.26
CA ALA A 28 24.91 -4.94 6.50
C ALA A 28 25.75 -4.58 5.26
N ASN A 29 27.01 -5.05 5.19
CA ASN A 29 27.93 -4.86 4.06
C ASN A 29 27.96 -6.05 3.09
N THR A 30 27.12 -7.07 3.30
CA THR A 30 27.00 -8.21 2.39
C THR A 30 26.60 -7.70 1.00
N LEU A 31 27.32 -8.15 -0.03
CA LEU A 31 26.95 -7.89 -1.41
C LEU A 31 25.69 -8.67 -1.75
N LEU A 32 24.70 -7.96 -2.29
CA LEU A 32 23.46 -8.51 -2.82
C LEU A 32 23.64 -8.76 -4.32
N GLN A 33 22.63 -8.47 -5.12
CA GLN A 33 22.70 -8.58 -6.57
C GLN A 33 23.60 -7.47 -7.17
N ASN A 34 24.33 -7.81 -8.24
CA ASN A 34 25.20 -6.91 -9.02
C ASN A 34 26.35 -6.27 -8.23
N ASP A 35 26.91 -6.98 -7.24
CA ASP A 35 27.97 -6.48 -6.36
C ASP A 35 27.60 -5.19 -5.60
N THR A 36 26.30 -5.04 -5.31
CA THR A 36 25.73 -3.86 -4.62
C THR A 36 25.32 -4.22 -3.20
N THR A 37 25.70 -3.39 -2.23
CA THR A 37 25.27 -3.50 -0.81
C THR A 37 23.83 -3.02 -0.61
N GLY A 38 23.20 -3.39 0.50
CA GLY A 38 21.83 -2.94 0.82
C GLY A 38 21.69 -1.42 0.91
N ILE A 39 22.68 -0.72 1.49
CA ILE A 39 22.68 0.75 1.57
C ILE A 39 22.78 1.43 0.19
N GLN A 40 23.50 0.81 -0.76
CA GLN A 40 23.55 1.30 -2.14
C GLN A 40 22.23 1.08 -2.87
N TRP A 41 21.59 -0.07 -2.68
CA TRP A 41 20.26 -0.33 -3.25
C TRP A 41 19.23 0.72 -2.82
N ALA A 42 19.20 1.03 -1.52
CA ALA A 42 18.34 2.08 -0.99
C ALA A 42 18.59 3.47 -1.62
N SER A 43 19.86 3.78 -1.90
CA SER A 43 20.24 5.07 -2.51
C SER A 43 19.75 5.29 -3.93
N TYR A 44 19.40 4.23 -4.68
CA TYR A 44 18.89 4.39 -6.05
C TYR A 44 17.47 4.98 -6.12
N THR A 45 16.74 4.96 -5.01
CA THR A 45 15.35 5.45 -4.93
C THR A 45 15.15 6.48 -3.83
N ASP A 46 16.25 7.05 -3.32
CA ASP A 46 16.25 7.99 -2.20
C ASP A 46 15.47 7.47 -0.98
N ASP A 47 15.54 6.15 -0.72
CA ASP A 47 14.94 5.54 0.46
C ASP A 47 15.81 5.84 1.68
N PHE A 48 15.76 7.08 2.15
CA PHE A 48 16.53 7.56 3.29
C PHE A 48 16.27 6.73 4.54
N ARG A 49 15.07 6.15 4.71
CA ARG A 49 14.74 5.29 5.86
C ARG A 49 15.53 3.99 5.79
N MET A 50 15.54 3.34 4.64
CA MET A 50 16.34 2.13 4.43
C MET A 50 17.84 2.42 4.58
N ILE A 51 18.33 3.55 4.05
CA ILE A 51 19.73 3.98 4.25
C ILE A 51 20.03 4.17 5.74
N GLU A 52 19.14 4.81 6.50
CA GLU A 52 19.30 4.99 7.96
C GLU A 52 19.35 3.64 8.69
N ILE A 53 18.48 2.68 8.34
CA ILE A 53 18.46 1.33 8.91
C ILE A 53 19.79 0.60 8.66
N PHE A 54 20.29 0.59 7.42
CA PHE A 54 21.56 -0.06 7.11
C PHE A 54 22.74 0.62 7.81
N TRP A 55 22.77 1.95 7.85
CA TRP A 55 23.81 2.72 8.54
C TRP A 55 23.83 2.42 10.04
N LYS A 56 22.66 2.43 10.72
CA LYS A 56 22.53 2.09 12.15
C LYS A 56 23.06 0.69 12.48
N HIS A 57 23.05 -0.22 11.50
CA HIS A 57 23.57 -1.58 11.62
C HIS A 57 24.96 -1.78 10.99
N GLY A 58 25.72 -0.70 10.78
CA GLY A 58 27.13 -0.76 10.42
C GLY A 58 27.44 -0.90 8.93
N ALA A 59 26.48 -0.61 8.04
CA ALA A 59 26.77 -0.46 6.62
C ALA A 59 27.70 0.74 6.39
N LYS A 60 28.70 0.55 5.53
CA LYS A 60 29.63 1.61 5.15
C LYS A 60 29.07 2.41 3.99
N PRO A 61 29.20 3.75 4.00
CA PRO A 61 28.97 4.53 2.80
C PRO A 61 30.02 4.14 1.75
N THR A 62 29.57 3.75 0.57
CA THR A 62 30.46 3.30 -0.52
C THR A 62 30.51 4.29 -1.69
N THR A 63 29.75 5.38 -1.62
CA THR A 63 29.70 6.47 -2.60
C THR A 63 29.65 7.81 -1.87
N GLU A 64 30.11 8.89 -2.52
CA GLU A 64 30.04 10.25 -1.96
C GLU A 64 28.60 10.64 -1.61
N TYR A 65 27.63 10.24 -2.43
CA TYR A 65 26.20 10.50 -2.18
C TYR A 65 25.71 9.87 -0.86
N ILE A 66 26.07 8.62 -0.59
CA ILE A 66 25.69 7.94 0.66
C ILE A 66 26.46 8.54 1.84
N GLU A 67 27.71 8.96 1.63
CA GLU A 67 28.52 9.62 2.66
C GLU A 67 27.90 10.95 3.10
N ASP A 68 27.37 11.75 2.17
CA ASP A 68 26.65 12.99 2.49
C ASP A 68 25.39 12.71 3.34
N ILE A 69 24.59 11.70 2.96
CA ILE A 69 23.38 11.29 3.71
C ILE A 69 23.75 10.83 5.13
N VAL A 70 24.75 9.94 5.24
CA VAL A 70 25.21 9.42 6.54
C VAL A 70 25.75 10.54 7.41
N THR A 71 26.46 11.51 6.85
CA THR A 71 26.96 12.69 7.57
C THR A 71 25.81 13.50 8.19
N GLU A 72 24.66 13.58 7.54
CA GLU A 72 23.48 14.21 8.12
C GLU A 72 22.89 13.40 9.27
N PHE A 73 22.83 12.07 9.15
CA PHE A 73 22.40 11.20 10.25
C PHE A 73 23.33 11.28 11.47
N GLU A 74 24.64 11.38 11.26
CA GLU A 74 25.63 11.60 12.31
C GLU A 74 25.43 12.94 13.05
N LYS A 75 24.84 13.94 12.39
CA LYS A 75 24.44 15.22 13.00
C LYS A 75 23.14 15.12 13.81
N GLY A 76 22.56 13.92 13.92
CA GLY A 76 21.32 13.66 14.65
C GLY A 76 20.05 13.90 13.85
N LYS A 77 20.17 14.15 12.53
CA LYS A 77 19.01 14.11 11.64
C LYS A 77 18.55 12.67 11.45
N THR A 78 17.29 12.53 11.09
CA THR A 78 16.69 11.26 10.70
C THR A 78 16.34 11.31 9.22
N TYR A 79 15.92 10.18 8.65
CA TYR A 79 15.42 10.15 7.27
C TYR A 79 14.25 11.11 7.03
N LEU A 80 13.49 11.49 8.07
CA LEU A 80 12.40 12.48 7.98
C LEU A 80 12.93 13.88 7.65
N ASP A 81 14.11 14.24 8.16
CA ASP A 81 14.72 15.55 7.92
C ASP A 81 15.37 15.67 6.53
N LEU A 82 15.64 14.52 5.88
CA LEU A 82 16.24 14.45 4.55
C LEU A 82 15.20 14.34 3.44
N LYS A 83 13.99 13.88 3.77
CA LYS A 83 12.87 13.88 2.83
C LYS A 83 12.48 15.35 2.61
N GLU A 84 12.68 15.87 1.39
CA GLU A 84 12.04 17.13 0.99
C GLU A 84 10.54 16.88 0.93
N ALA A 85 9.86 17.02 2.07
CA ALA A 85 8.44 16.73 2.18
C ALA A 85 7.67 18.05 2.08
N GLU A 86 6.92 18.24 0.99
CA GLU A 86 5.91 19.32 0.89
C GLU A 86 4.83 19.19 1.99
N GLU A 87 4.71 18.00 2.58
CA GLU A 87 3.73 17.65 3.62
C GLU A 87 4.44 17.00 4.83
N ASN A 88 4.04 17.36 6.05
CA ASN A 88 4.62 16.80 7.27
C ASN A 88 3.90 15.49 7.65
N PRO A 89 4.59 14.36 7.85
CA PRO A 89 3.98 13.12 8.31
C PRO A 89 3.12 13.28 9.58
N GLY A 90 3.48 14.21 10.47
CA GLY A 90 2.70 14.54 11.68
C GLY A 90 1.30 15.11 11.43
N ASP A 91 0.96 15.47 10.18
CA ASP A 91 -0.36 15.96 9.80
C ASP A 91 -1.36 14.83 9.50
N TYR A 92 -0.91 13.57 9.45
CA TYR A 92 -1.74 12.42 9.10
C TYR A 92 -1.78 11.37 10.23
N PRO A 93 -2.82 10.51 10.28
CA PRO A 93 -2.86 9.41 11.23
C PRO A 93 -1.70 8.44 11.00
N ASP A 94 -0.92 8.15 12.04
CA ASP A 94 0.15 7.16 12.00
C ASP A 94 -0.36 5.77 12.37
N LEU A 95 -0.30 4.87 11.40
CA LEU A 95 -0.74 3.48 11.47
C LEU A 95 0.45 2.50 11.58
N THR A 96 1.69 2.99 11.72
CA THR A 96 2.90 2.16 11.66
C THR A 96 2.89 1.03 12.69
N ASN A 97 2.47 1.30 13.93
CA ASN A 97 2.52 0.34 15.03
C ASN A 97 1.20 -0.40 15.27
N ASP A 98 0.12 0.02 14.61
CA ASP A 98 -1.23 -0.49 14.86
C ASP A 98 -2.07 -0.53 13.58
N PHE A 99 -1.43 -0.86 12.46
CA PHE A 99 -2.04 -0.91 11.14
C PHE A 99 -3.35 -1.72 11.16
N SER A 100 -4.39 -1.15 10.56
CA SER A 100 -5.64 -1.82 10.24
C SER A 100 -6.40 -1.05 9.18
N VAL A 101 -7.00 -1.75 8.21
CA VAL A 101 -7.82 -1.13 7.16
C VAL A 101 -9.10 -0.53 7.74
N THR A 102 -9.54 -0.97 8.92
CA THR A 102 -10.72 -0.42 9.62
C THR A 102 -10.54 1.04 10.04
N LYS A 103 -9.29 1.52 10.08
CA LYS A 103 -8.94 2.92 10.39
C LYS A 103 -8.87 3.81 9.17
N TRP A 104 -8.99 3.24 7.97
CA TRP A 104 -8.92 4.00 6.73
C TRP A 104 -10.16 4.86 6.55
N GLU A 105 -9.94 6.13 6.22
CA GLU A 105 -10.99 7.00 5.73
C GLU A 105 -11.03 6.87 4.21
N ILE A 106 -12.13 6.30 3.70
CA ILE A 106 -12.36 6.22 2.26
C ILE A 106 -12.97 7.55 1.80
N LEU A 107 -12.27 8.22 0.89
CA LEU A 107 -12.72 9.46 0.29
C LEU A 107 -13.81 9.19 -0.76
N LYS A 108 -14.41 10.26 -1.27
CA LYS A 108 -15.36 10.16 -2.37
C LYS A 108 -14.69 9.53 -3.60
N GLY A 109 -15.16 8.35 -3.97
CA GLY A 109 -14.61 7.56 -5.07
C GLY A 109 -15.29 7.82 -6.40
N GLN A 110 -14.98 6.96 -7.36
CA GLN A 110 -15.52 6.97 -8.71
C GLN A 110 -16.14 5.60 -9.03
N PHE A 111 -17.32 5.63 -9.64
CA PHE A 111 -17.98 4.47 -10.24
C PHE A 111 -17.98 4.70 -11.75
N LYS A 112 -17.07 4.01 -12.46
CA LYS A 112 -16.83 4.18 -13.89
C LYS A 112 -17.62 3.16 -14.68
N ILE A 113 -18.26 3.64 -15.73
CA ILE A 113 -18.92 2.80 -16.73
C ILE A 113 -17.89 2.51 -17.81
N GLU A 114 -17.35 1.29 -17.85
CA GLU A 114 -16.32 0.90 -18.81
C GLU A 114 -16.95 0.53 -20.15
N GLU A 115 -17.94 -0.37 -20.10
CA GLU A 115 -18.74 -0.80 -21.25
C GLU A 115 -20.12 -1.31 -20.78
N GLU A 116 -20.89 -1.96 -21.67
CA GLU A 116 -22.22 -2.47 -21.32
C GLU A 116 -22.10 -3.50 -20.18
N ASN A 117 -22.74 -3.21 -19.03
CA ASN A 117 -22.74 -4.04 -17.81
C ASN A 117 -21.40 -4.20 -17.08
N TYR A 118 -20.32 -3.58 -17.56
CA TYR A 118 -19.01 -3.65 -16.91
C TYR A 118 -18.62 -2.30 -16.32
N TYR A 119 -18.17 -2.37 -15.07
CA TYR A 119 -17.85 -1.22 -14.26
C TYR A 119 -16.48 -1.37 -13.60
N SER A 120 -15.89 -0.24 -13.24
CA SER A 120 -14.78 -0.18 -12.30
C SER A 120 -15.08 0.81 -11.17
N ILE A 121 -14.49 0.56 -10.00
CA ILE A 121 -14.60 1.44 -8.84
C ILE A 121 -13.20 1.83 -8.41
N VAL A 122 -12.99 3.13 -8.20
CA VAL A 122 -11.76 3.66 -7.58
C VAL A 122 -12.14 4.31 -6.26
N LEU A 123 -11.49 3.87 -5.18
CA LEU A 123 -11.69 4.37 -3.81
C LEU A 123 -10.39 5.01 -3.31
N PRO A 124 -10.22 6.33 -3.47
CA PRO A 124 -9.08 7.01 -2.86
C PRO A 124 -9.14 6.89 -1.34
N VAL A 125 -8.02 6.57 -0.71
CA VAL A 125 -7.89 6.52 0.75
C VAL A 125 -7.27 7.84 1.22
N SER A 126 -7.80 8.43 2.29
CA SER A 126 -7.13 9.58 2.93
C SER A 126 -5.69 9.21 3.26
N LYS A 127 -4.77 10.17 3.06
CA LYS A 127 -3.36 9.96 3.38
C LYS A 127 -3.21 9.57 4.86
N PHE A 128 -2.34 8.60 5.11
CA PHE A 128 -1.96 8.15 6.44
C PHE A 128 -0.45 7.92 6.46
N VAL A 129 0.13 7.86 7.65
CA VAL A 129 1.50 7.43 7.82
C VAL A 129 1.52 5.92 8.04
N LEU A 130 2.32 5.23 7.25
CA LEU A 130 2.74 3.86 7.50
C LEU A 130 4.23 3.85 7.26
N ASP A 131 4.96 3.22 8.17
CA ASP A 131 6.39 3.14 8.03
C ASP A 131 7.09 4.50 8.00
N ASN A 132 6.52 5.47 8.73
CA ASN A 132 6.94 6.87 8.72
C ASN A 132 6.98 7.51 7.32
N GLU A 133 6.30 6.88 6.36
CA GLU A 133 6.06 7.43 5.03
C GLU A 133 4.61 7.87 4.93
N ILE A 134 4.39 9.02 4.29
CA ILE A 134 3.03 9.43 3.90
C ILE A 134 2.59 8.52 2.76
N ILE A 135 1.59 7.69 3.01
CA ILE A 135 0.96 6.83 2.03
C ILE A 135 -0.16 7.59 1.33
N SER A 136 -0.10 7.61 0.00
CA SER A 136 -1.16 8.07 -0.88
C SER A 136 -1.54 6.90 -1.79
N THR A 137 -2.69 6.27 -1.53
CA THR A 137 -3.10 5.05 -2.21
C THR A 137 -4.60 5.07 -2.54
N SER A 138 -5.03 4.11 -3.35
CA SER A 138 -6.42 3.83 -3.69
C SER A 138 -6.67 2.34 -3.68
N ILE A 139 -7.92 1.95 -3.39
CA ILE A 139 -8.41 0.62 -3.72
C ILE A 139 -9.02 0.72 -5.12
N ASP A 140 -8.48 -0.05 -6.04
CA ASP A 140 -8.89 -0.11 -7.44
C ASP A 140 -9.58 -1.44 -7.70
N LEU A 141 -10.81 -1.39 -8.20
CA LEU A 141 -11.68 -2.55 -8.41
C LEU A 141 -12.13 -2.60 -9.88
N HIS A 142 -11.86 -3.69 -10.56
CA HIS A 142 -12.13 -3.91 -11.97
C HIS A 142 -12.99 -5.15 -12.21
N ALA A 143 -13.42 -5.34 -13.47
CA ALA A 143 -14.22 -6.47 -13.91
C ALA A 143 -15.54 -6.66 -13.12
N ILE A 144 -16.15 -5.55 -12.69
CA ILE A 144 -17.43 -5.59 -11.96
C ILE A 144 -18.55 -5.75 -12.98
N GLU A 145 -19.10 -6.96 -13.08
CA GLU A 145 -20.26 -7.24 -13.93
C GLU A 145 -21.56 -7.04 -13.15
N LEU A 146 -22.39 -6.09 -13.59
CA LEU A 146 -23.70 -5.80 -13.00
C LEU A 146 -24.71 -5.55 -14.13
N PRO A 147 -26.00 -5.95 -13.98
CA PRO A 147 -26.98 -5.71 -15.04
C PRO A 147 -27.32 -4.22 -15.24
N GLU A 148 -27.73 -3.86 -16.47
CA GLU A 148 -27.90 -2.48 -16.94
C GLU A 148 -28.75 -1.59 -16.02
N ASN A 149 -29.77 -2.16 -15.38
CA ASN A 149 -30.70 -1.41 -14.54
C ASN A 149 -30.24 -1.39 -13.07
N LEU A 150 -29.19 -0.62 -12.79
CA LEU A 150 -28.66 -0.42 -11.43
C LEU A 150 -29.71 0.12 -10.42
N HIS A 151 -30.70 0.88 -10.88
CA HIS A 151 -31.80 1.34 -10.01
C HIS A 151 -32.59 0.19 -9.40
N SER A 152 -32.70 -0.94 -10.12
CA SER A 152 -33.39 -2.13 -9.61
C SER A 152 -32.63 -2.82 -8.48
N TYR A 153 -31.37 -2.45 -8.22
CA TYR A 153 -30.53 -2.99 -7.16
C TYR A 153 -30.60 -2.19 -5.86
N VAL A 154 -31.12 -0.97 -5.84
CA VAL A 154 -31.22 -0.17 -4.60
C VAL A 154 -31.96 -0.97 -3.53
N GLY A 155 -31.31 -1.14 -2.38
CA GLY A 155 -31.76 -1.96 -1.25
C GLY A 155 -31.38 -3.44 -1.31
N LYS A 156 -30.76 -3.91 -2.39
CA LYS A 156 -30.31 -5.30 -2.58
C LYS A 156 -28.80 -5.44 -2.36
N THR A 157 -28.41 -6.68 -2.12
CA THR A 157 -27.01 -7.13 -2.05
C THR A 157 -26.73 -8.07 -3.21
N VAL A 158 -25.59 -7.88 -3.86
CA VAL A 158 -25.03 -8.79 -4.85
C VAL A 158 -23.79 -9.43 -4.24
N SER A 159 -23.67 -10.75 -4.35
CA SER A 159 -22.52 -11.50 -3.84
C SER A 159 -21.60 -11.87 -5.00
N PHE A 160 -20.30 -11.84 -4.73
CA PHE A 160 -19.26 -12.18 -5.67
C PHE A 160 -18.37 -13.27 -5.09
N PRO A 161 -17.82 -14.16 -5.93
CA PRO A 161 -16.83 -15.12 -5.49
C PRO A 161 -15.47 -14.42 -5.25
N VAL A 162 -14.56 -15.12 -4.57
CA VAL A 162 -13.17 -14.66 -4.31
C VAL A 162 -12.21 -15.23 -5.34
N ASN A 163 -11.13 -14.52 -5.63
CA ASN A 163 -10.05 -14.96 -6.51
C ASN A 163 -9.53 -16.37 -6.11
N PRO A 164 -9.32 -17.33 -7.05
CA PRO A 164 -9.42 -17.23 -8.51
C PRO A 164 -10.73 -17.73 -9.11
N ASN A 165 -11.82 -17.80 -8.33
CA ASN A 165 -13.08 -18.34 -8.82
C ASN A 165 -13.72 -17.38 -9.83
N GLU A 166 -14.18 -17.91 -10.97
CA GLU A 166 -14.78 -17.14 -12.07
C GLU A 166 -15.89 -16.20 -11.59
N GLY A 167 -15.85 -14.94 -12.05
CA GLY A 167 -16.80 -13.88 -11.68
C GLY A 167 -16.38 -13.05 -10.46
N TYR A 168 -15.17 -13.24 -9.93
CA TYR A 168 -14.62 -12.39 -8.88
C TYR A 168 -14.36 -10.97 -9.39
N ILE A 169 -14.40 -9.99 -8.49
CA ILE A 169 -14.01 -8.61 -8.77
C ILE A 169 -12.49 -8.52 -8.66
N ASP A 170 -11.83 -8.03 -9.71
CA ASP A 170 -10.38 -7.89 -9.75
C ASP A 170 -9.97 -6.62 -9.00
N GLY A 171 -9.66 -6.76 -7.72
CA GLY A 171 -9.38 -5.65 -6.82
C GLY A 171 -7.97 -5.65 -6.26
N SER A 172 -7.39 -4.47 -6.05
CA SER A 172 -6.09 -4.33 -5.40
C SER A 172 -5.88 -2.99 -4.69
N VAL A 173 -4.88 -2.97 -3.82
CA VAL A 173 -4.33 -1.77 -3.20
C VAL A 173 -2.80 -1.88 -3.14
N PHE A 174 -2.12 -0.76 -3.40
CA PHE A 174 -0.66 -0.70 -3.30
C PHE A 174 -0.23 -0.15 -1.94
N LEU A 175 0.55 -0.95 -1.22
CA LEU A 175 1.23 -0.60 0.03
C LEU A 175 2.61 -1.26 0.00
N ARG A 176 3.62 -0.62 0.61
CA ARG A 176 4.98 -1.20 0.68
C ARG A 176 5.51 -1.61 -0.72
N ASN A 177 5.22 -0.78 -1.74
CA ASN A 177 5.59 -1.02 -3.14
C ASN A 177 5.14 -2.38 -3.72
N ALA A 178 4.13 -2.98 -3.11
CA ALA A 178 3.64 -4.32 -3.41
C ALA A 178 2.16 -4.27 -3.77
N HIS A 179 1.75 -5.21 -4.61
CA HIS A 179 0.38 -5.38 -5.06
C HIS A 179 -0.36 -6.28 -4.07
N ASN A 180 -1.33 -5.72 -3.33
CA ASN A 180 -2.11 -6.47 -2.35
C ASN A 180 -3.52 -6.71 -2.91
N PRO A 181 -3.91 -7.96 -3.20
CA PRO A 181 -5.26 -8.26 -3.68
C PRO A 181 -6.35 -7.83 -2.69
N VAL A 182 -7.46 -7.37 -3.24
CA VAL A 182 -8.67 -7.00 -2.49
C VAL A 182 -9.88 -7.69 -3.11
N ASP A 183 -10.36 -8.75 -2.48
CA ASP A 183 -11.59 -9.41 -2.90
C ASP A 183 -12.82 -8.67 -2.35
N VAL A 184 -13.76 -8.33 -3.23
CA VAL A 184 -15.09 -7.85 -2.83
C VAL A 184 -16.03 -9.03 -2.84
N THR A 185 -16.60 -9.39 -1.69
CA THR A 185 -17.53 -10.55 -1.58
C THR A 185 -18.99 -10.14 -1.61
N GLU A 186 -19.30 -8.89 -1.26
CA GLU A 186 -20.65 -8.34 -1.29
C GLU A 186 -20.63 -6.86 -1.69
N ILE A 187 -21.55 -6.47 -2.56
CA ILE A 187 -21.92 -5.08 -2.82
C ILE A 187 -23.38 -4.90 -2.45
N ARG A 188 -23.67 -4.04 -1.48
CA ARG A 188 -25.02 -3.61 -1.16
C ARG A 188 -25.27 -2.21 -1.69
N PHE A 189 -26.31 -2.06 -2.49
CA PHE A 189 -26.68 -0.78 -3.09
C PHE A 189 -27.55 -0.01 -2.10
N LEU A 190 -27.03 1.08 -1.56
CA LEU A 190 -27.75 1.88 -0.56
C LEU A 190 -28.58 2.97 -1.22
N LYS A 191 -27.98 3.66 -2.19
CA LYS A 191 -28.60 4.79 -2.88
C LYS A 191 -28.06 4.94 -4.29
N LEU A 192 -28.92 5.33 -5.22
CA LEU A 192 -28.53 5.71 -6.57
C LEU A 192 -29.22 7.02 -6.93
N GLU A 193 -28.42 8.00 -7.32
CA GLU A 193 -28.85 9.31 -7.83
C GLU A 193 -28.24 9.52 -9.21
N LYS A 194 -28.61 10.62 -9.86
CA LYS A 194 -28.15 10.92 -11.23
C LYS A 194 -26.62 10.93 -11.37
N ASP A 195 -25.92 11.53 -10.41
CA ASP A 195 -24.48 11.81 -10.51
C ASP A 195 -23.65 11.04 -9.47
N PHE A 196 -24.29 10.26 -8.59
CA PHE A 196 -23.58 9.46 -7.59
C PHE A 196 -24.34 8.19 -7.19
N ILE A 197 -23.58 7.23 -6.69
CA ILE A 197 -24.08 5.99 -6.10
C ILE A 197 -23.46 5.81 -4.72
N GLU A 198 -24.22 5.28 -3.76
CA GLU A 198 -23.76 4.92 -2.43
C GLU A 198 -23.85 3.42 -2.26
N LEU A 199 -22.72 2.80 -1.91
CA LEU A 199 -22.56 1.35 -1.79
C LEU A 199 -22.02 1.01 -0.40
N GLU A 200 -22.39 -0.15 0.11
CA GLU A 200 -21.66 -0.83 1.19
C GLU A 200 -20.90 -2.02 0.56
N LEU A 201 -19.58 -2.02 0.70
CA LEU A 201 -18.68 -3.03 0.13
C LEU A 201 -18.12 -3.90 1.25
N THR A 202 -18.30 -5.22 1.19
CA THR A 202 -17.60 -6.18 2.06
C THR A 202 -16.31 -6.61 1.36
N MET A 203 -15.15 -6.26 1.93
CA MET A 203 -13.85 -6.43 1.30
C MET A 203 -12.89 -7.26 2.17
N MET A 204 -12.10 -8.11 1.51
CA MET A 204 -11.04 -8.93 2.10
C MET A 204 -9.70 -8.51 1.48
N PHE A 205 -8.78 -8.06 2.33
CA PHE A 205 -7.44 -7.60 1.93
C PHE A 205 -6.45 -8.73 2.16
N ASP A 206 -5.78 -9.17 1.10
CA ASP A 206 -4.74 -10.20 1.14
C ASP A 206 -3.36 -9.54 1.13
N PHE A 207 -2.90 -9.10 2.29
CA PHE A 207 -1.56 -8.53 2.46
C PHE A 207 -0.48 -9.62 2.57
N GLU A 208 -0.86 -10.87 2.86
CA GLU A 208 0.07 -11.99 2.95
C GLU A 208 0.46 -12.52 1.55
N TYR A 209 -0.24 -12.12 0.48
CA TYR A 209 0.03 -12.53 -0.90
C TYR A 209 1.46 -12.25 -1.37
N GLU A 210 1.97 -11.02 -1.13
CA GLU A 210 3.36 -10.64 -1.44
C GLU A 210 4.24 -10.52 -0.18
N ASP A 211 3.87 -11.16 0.94
CA ASP A 211 4.66 -11.19 2.19
C ASP A 211 5.06 -9.79 2.71
N VAL A 212 4.18 -8.78 2.55
CA VAL A 212 4.51 -7.39 2.89
C VAL A 212 4.58 -7.12 4.39
N GLY A 213 4.47 -8.14 5.24
CA GLY A 213 4.54 -8.02 6.71
C GLY A 213 3.29 -7.41 7.35
N LEU A 214 2.15 -7.41 6.67
CA LEU A 214 0.84 -7.02 7.21
C LEU A 214 -0.08 -8.25 7.21
N LYS A 215 -1.03 -8.30 8.15
CA LYS A 215 -1.97 -9.43 8.26
C LYS A 215 -3.20 -9.18 7.42
N ASN A 216 -3.74 -10.25 6.85
CA ASN A 216 -5.00 -10.20 6.13
C ASN A 216 -6.14 -9.65 7.01
N GLU A 217 -6.94 -8.75 6.45
CA GLU A 217 -8.06 -8.13 7.14
C GLU A 217 -9.32 -8.18 6.30
N THR A 218 -10.47 -8.21 6.97
CA THR A 218 -11.78 -8.14 6.33
C THR A 218 -12.58 -7.03 6.98
N THR A 219 -13.19 -6.18 6.18
CA THR A 219 -13.98 -5.05 6.69
C THR A 219 -15.09 -4.66 5.72
N LYS A 220 -15.96 -3.76 6.17
CA LYS A 220 -17.01 -3.15 5.35
C LYS A 220 -16.79 -1.65 5.26
N PHE A 221 -16.97 -1.10 4.07
CA PHE A 221 -16.97 0.34 3.86
C PHE A 221 -18.28 0.80 3.23
N VAL A 222 -18.86 1.85 3.80
CA VAL A 222 -19.91 2.63 3.14
C VAL A 222 -19.22 3.72 2.34
N VAL A 223 -19.39 3.71 1.02
CA VAL A 223 -18.69 4.60 0.09
C VAL A 223 -19.68 5.37 -0.76
N GLN A 224 -19.35 6.64 -1.02
CA GLN A 224 -20.04 7.47 -1.99
C GLN A 224 -19.16 7.63 -3.22
N LEU A 225 -19.72 7.31 -4.40
CA LEU A 225 -18.99 7.28 -5.66
C LEU A 225 -19.64 8.22 -6.66
N ALA A 226 -18.86 9.10 -7.28
CA ALA A 226 -19.33 9.86 -8.44
C ALA A 226 -19.48 8.93 -9.64
N ILE A 227 -20.59 9.01 -10.36
CA ILE A 227 -20.79 8.24 -11.60
C ILE A 227 -20.04 8.96 -12.72
N VAL A 228 -19.12 8.25 -13.34
CA VAL A 228 -18.28 8.74 -14.45
C VAL A 228 -18.42 7.82 -15.66
N LYS A 229 -18.39 8.44 -16.83
CA LYS A 229 -18.40 7.77 -18.14
C LYS A 229 -17.03 7.90 -18.79
#